data_AF-A0A7X7A4C8-F1
#
_entry.id   AF-A0A7X7A4C8-F1
#
_cell.length_a   1.000
_cell.length_b   1.000
_cell.length_c   1.000
_cell.angle_alpha   90.00
_cell.angle_beta   90.00
_cell.angle_gamma   90.00
#
_symmetry.space_group_name_H-M   'P 1'
#
loop_
_entity.id
_entity.type
_entity.pdbx_description
1 polymer ?
#
loop_
_entity_poly.entity_id
_entity_poly.type
_entity_poly.pdbx_seq_one_letter_code
_entity_poly.pdbx_strand_id
1 'polypeptide(L)'
;MQLRISSAADLVAALMAPDMGTRMAVLRAIQKDPERALAFGKYEGQDVIDVLIHLGYQEHRYTYWKMLLDTLALYRDSRVTFFFKKLITLAERPEILGVAARYLSGEPAETVYSHLSALLHGETQEARLRAVATVLASAAAPLLTSEEQVRVGLFREEGAPPPCDEAHIESWLAELEGERADRARALLEAQGEPAFLALKSRWNELSEENREWILRWGARAHPVDTVDLLTEALRSGDPRRVCTALECVPQLGPAGALFAPMISRLREHPEESIRVAAERAATGEG
;
A
#
# COMPACT_ATOMS: atom_id res chain seq x y z
N MET A 1 -30.59 1.82 36.33
CA MET A 1 -31.74 1.10 35.76
C MET A 1 -31.21 -0.19 35.13
N GLN A 2 -31.72 -1.37 35.53
CA GLN A 2 -31.25 -2.65 35.00
C GLN A 2 -32.04 -2.96 33.73
N LEU A 3 -31.37 -2.95 32.58
CA LEU A 3 -32.01 -3.22 31.30
C LEU A 3 -32.35 -4.71 31.22
N ARG A 4 -33.64 -5.07 31.12
CA ARG A 4 -34.10 -6.47 31.06
C ARG A 4 -34.51 -6.79 29.63
N ILE A 5 -33.66 -7.49 28.88
CA ILE A 5 -33.93 -7.97 27.52
C ILE A 5 -34.31 -9.44 27.62
N SER A 6 -35.57 -9.77 27.30
CA SER A 6 -36.10 -11.14 27.35
C SER A 6 -36.54 -11.69 26.00
N SER A 7 -36.64 -10.84 24.97
CA SER A 7 -37.12 -11.22 23.65
C SER A 7 -36.40 -10.43 22.54
N ALA A 8 -36.58 -10.87 21.28
CA ALA A 8 -36.08 -10.12 20.13
C ALA A 8 -36.72 -8.72 20.04
N ALA A 9 -38.01 -8.57 20.35
CA ALA A 9 -38.69 -7.28 20.38
C ALA A 9 -38.03 -6.31 21.39
N ASP A 10 -37.73 -6.80 22.60
CA ASP A 10 -37.06 -6.01 23.63
C ASP A 10 -35.66 -5.57 23.17
N LEU A 11 -34.93 -6.47 22.50
CA LEU A 11 -33.59 -6.19 22.00
C LEU A 11 -33.61 -5.11 20.92
N VAL A 12 -34.53 -5.23 19.95
CA VAL A 12 -34.72 -4.24 18.87
C VAL A 12 -35.12 -2.89 19.46
N ALA A 13 -36.11 -2.86 20.35
CA ALA A 13 -36.55 -1.63 21.00
C ALA A 13 -35.42 -0.94 21.77
N ALA A 14 -34.56 -1.72 22.44
CA ALA A 14 -33.44 -1.18 23.19
C ALA A 14 -32.30 -0.65 22.28
N LEU A 15 -32.02 -1.30 21.15
CA LEU A 15 -31.07 -0.82 20.13
C LEU A 15 -31.55 0.46 19.44
N MET A 16 -32.86 0.67 19.36
CA MET A 16 -33.49 1.85 18.77
C MET A 16 -33.84 2.93 19.82
N ALA A 17 -33.47 2.75 21.08
CA ALA A 17 -33.83 3.68 22.14
C ALA A 17 -33.25 5.09 21.88
N PRO A 18 -34.00 6.17 22.20
CA PRO A 18 -33.51 7.53 22.00
C PRO A 18 -32.25 7.82 22.83
N ASP A 19 -32.18 7.25 24.03
CA ASP A 19 -31.04 7.35 24.93
C ASP A 19 -29.81 6.60 24.40
N MET A 20 -28.71 7.33 24.22
CA MET A 20 -27.44 6.78 23.76
C MET A 20 -26.81 5.82 24.79
N GLY A 21 -26.99 6.10 26.08
CA GLY A 21 -26.45 5.26 27.15
C GLY A 21 -27.03 3.85 27.10
N THR A 22 -28.33 3.77 26.89
CA THR A 22 -29.09 2.53 26.68
C THR A 22 -28.57 1.76 25.47
N ARG A 23 -28.47 2.41 24.30
CA ARG A 23 -27.98 1.73 23.08
C ARG A 23 -26.56 1.19 23.26
N MET A 24 -25.64 1.97 23.84
CA MET A 24 -24.29 1.50 24.13
C MET A 24 -24.25 0.36 25.15
N ALA A 25 -25.12 0.38 26.17
CA ALA A 25 -25.22 -0.70 27.14
C ALA A 25 -25.70 -2.01 26.48
N VAL A 26 -26.64 -1.93 25.54
CA VAL A 26 -27.12 -3.07 24.75
C VAL A 26 -26.01 -3.63 23.88
N LEU A 27 -25.29 -2.78 23.12
CA LEU A 27 -24.16 -3.23 22.29
C LEU A 27 -23.10 -3.95 23.14
N ARG A 28 -22.75 -3.40 24.31
CA ARG A 28 -21.83 -4.09 25.25
C ARG A 28 -22.38 -5.42 25.76
N ALA A 29 -23.69 -5.53 25.97
CA ALA A 29 -24.30 -6.79 26.38
C ALA A 29 -24.22 -7.83 25.26
N ILE A 30 -24.49 -7.43 24.01
CA ILE A 30 -24.32 -8.27 22.82
C ILE A 30 -22.85 -8.70 22.68
N GLN A 31 -21.90 -7.79 22.85
CA GLN A 31 -20.47 -8.11 22.75
C GLN A 31 -20.00 -9.15 23.78
N LYS A 32 -20.66 -9.23 24.94
CA LYS A 32 -20.36 -10.23 25.96
C LYS A 32 -20.94 -11.62 25.63
N ASP A 33 -22.03 -11.68 24.88
CA ASP A 33 -22.75 -12.93 24.58
C ASP A 33 -23.53 -12.80 23.25
N PRO A 34 -22.83 -12.85 22.09
CA PRO A 34 -23.45 -12.63 20.78
C PRO A 34 -24.41 -13.77 20.40
N GLU A 35 -24.10 -15.01 20.80
CA GLU A 35 -24.95 -16.17 20.55
C GLU A 35 -26.31 -16.03 21.24
N ARG A 36 -26.33 -15.52 22.48
CA ARG A 36 -27.59 -15.23 23.16
C ARG A 36 -28.40 -14.14 22.47
N ALA A 37 -27.74 -13.11 21.95
CA ALA A 37 -28.43 -12.06 21.20
C ALA A 37 -29.10 -12.62 19.93
N LEU A 38 -28.42 -13.55 19.25
CA LEU A 38 -28.97 -14.27 18.09
C LEU A 38 -30.09 -15.24 18.48
N ALA A 39 -29.96 -15.92 19.62
CA ALA A 39 -30.93 -16.90 20.12
C ALA A 39 -32.30 -16.30 20.48
N PHE A 40 -32.41 -14.98 20.64
CA PHE A 40 -33.71 -14.32 20.77
C PHE A 40 -34.59 -14.47 19.52
N GLY A 41 -34.00 -14.84 18.38
CA GLY A 41 -34.71 -15.10 17.13
C GLY A 41 -35.11 -13.82 16.41
N LYS A 42 -36.22 -13.90 15.65
CA LYS A 42 -36.69 -12.83 14.79
C LYS A 42 -37.83 -12.04 15.42
N TYR A 43 -37.84 -10.74 15.18
CA TYR A 43 -38.97 -9.85 15.41
C TYR A 43 -39.30 -9.14 14.10
N GLU A 44 -40.56 -9.18 13.67
CA GLU A 44 -41.02 -8.61 12.38
C GLU A 44 -40.16 -9.08 11.17
N GLY A 45 -39.70 -10.32 11.21
CA GLY A 45 -38.88 -10.93 10.15
C GLY A 45 -37.39 -10.58 10.18
N GLN A 46 -36.96 -9.69 11.08
CA GLN A 46 -35.57 -9.27 11.25
C GLN A 46 -34.95 -9.91 12.49
N ASP A 47 -33.69 -10.35 12.38
CA ASP A 47 -32.88 -10.75 13.53
C ASP A 47 -31.97 -9.60 14.01
N VAL A 48 -31.16 -9.86 15.05
CA VAL A 48 -30.21 -8.87 15.58
C VAL A 48 -29.19 -8.40 14.53
N ILE A 49 -28.77 -9.27 13.60
CA ILE A 49 -27.78 -8.92 12.58
C ILE A 49 -28.40 -7.93 11.59
N ASP A 50 -29.64 -8.17 11.15
CA ASP A 50 -30.36 -7.26 10.26
C ASP A 50 -30.47 -5.86 10.87
N VAL A 51 -30.77 -5.79 12.17
CA VAL A 51 -30.93 -4.54 12.92
C VAL A 51 -29.59 -3.81 13.07
N LEU A 52 -28.51 -4.53 13.41
CA LEU A 52 -27.17 -3.95 13.53
C LEU A 52 -26.65 -3.45 12.17
N ILE A 53 -26.90 -4.17 11.08
CA ILE A 53 -26.58 -3.73 9.71
C ILE A 53 -27.37 -2.47 9.36
N HIS A 54 -28.67 -2.44 9.66
CA HIS A 54 -29.51 -1.27 9.40
C HIS A 54 -28.97 -0.03 10.13
N LEU A 55 -28.66 -0.16 11.42
CA LEU A 55 -28.01 0.90 12.20
C LEU A 55 -26.63 1.27 11.63
N GLY A 56 -25.91 0.31 11.06
CA GLY A 56 -24.58 0.52 10.46
C GLY A 56 -24.58 1.50 9.30
N TYR A 57 -25.70 1.63 8.59
CA TYR A 57 -25.89 2.59 7.49
C TYR A 57 -26.37 3.98 7.93
N GLN A 58 -26.77 4.15 9.19
CA GLN A 58 -27.29 5.42 9.67
C GLN A 58 -26.16 6.36 10.12
N GLU A 59 -26.41 7.68 10.04
CA GLU A 59 -25.47 8.66 10.55
C GLU A 59 -25.46 8.66 12.08
N HIS A 60 -24.28 8.47 12.64
CA HIS A 60 -24.10 8.31 14.07
C HIS A 60 -22.85 9.04 14.56
N ARG A 61 -22.83 9.38 15.85
CA ARG A 61 -21.60 9.84 16.50
C ARG A 61 -20.55 8.72 16.41
N TYR A 62 -19.32 9.10 16.07
CA TYR A 62 -18.23 8.17 15.78
C TYR A 62 -18.05 7.06 16.84
N THR A 63 -18.06 7.40 18.13
CA THR A 63 -17.89 6.42 19.22
C THR A 63 -18.97 5.34 19.24
N TYR A 64 -20.22 5.71 19.00
CA TYR A 64 -21.33 4.77 18.93
C TYR A 64 -21.19 3.87 17.70
N TRP A 65 -20.91 4.49 16.56
CA TRP A 65 -20.77 3.76 15.31
C TRP A 65 -19.61 2.76 15.33
N LYS A 66 -18.46 3.14 15.90
CA LYS A 66 -17.35 2.20 16.09
C LYS A 66 -17.76 1.00 16.94
N MET A 67 -18.43 1.22 18.07
CA MET A 67 -18.90 0.12 18.93
C MET A 67 -19.91 -0.76 18.20
N LEU A 68 -20.78 -0.17 17.37
CA LEU A 68 -21.72 -0.91 16.53
C LEU A 68 -20.99 -1.80 15.53
N LEU A 69 -20.00 -1.27 14.80
CA LEU A 69 -19.19 -2.04 13.86
C LEU A 69 -18.39 -3.16 14.56
N ASP A 70 -17.80 -2.87 15.73
CA ASP A 70 -17.10 -3.86 16.54
C ASP A 70 -18.06 -4.97 17.02
N THR A 71 -19.32 -4.63 17.31
CA THR A 71 -20.35 -5.61 17.69
C THR A 71 -20.77 -6.47 16.49
N LEU A 72 -20.96 -5.85 15.33
CA LEU A 72 -21.33 -6.56 14.11
C LEU A 72 -20.23 -7.53 13.67
N ALA A 73 -18.96 -7.15 13.84
CA ALA A 73 -17.79 -7.96 13.51
C ALA A 73 -17.66 -9.27 14.31
N LEU A 74 -18.49 -9.49 15.33
CA LEU A 74 -18.53 -10.74 16.10
C LEU A 74 -19.28 -11.87 15.39
N TYR A 75 -20.10 -11.55 14.38
CA TYR A 75 -20.92 -12.52 13.67
C TYR A 75 -20.26 -12.95 12.37
N ARG A 76 -20.07 -14.26 12.17
CA ARG A 76 -19.62 -14.86 10.91
C ARG A 76 -20.82 -15.22 10.04
N ASP A 77 -21.46 -14.17 9.51
CA ASP A 77 -22.66 -14.27 8.66
C ASP A 77 -22.40 -13.59 7.32
N SER A 78 -22.88 -14.19 6.22
CA SER A 78 -22.65 -13.67 4.86
C SER A 78 -23.20 -12.27 4.64
N ARG A 79 -24.27 -11.87 5.36
CA ARG A 79 -24.82 -10.51 5.35
C ARG A 79 -23.84 -9.51 5.95
N VAL A 80 -23.12 -9.91 7.00
CA VAL A 80 -22.10 -9.09 7.66
C VAL A 80 -20.88 -8.93 6.75
N THR A 81 -20.44 -10.02 6.11
CA THR A 81 -19.36 -9.96 5.12
C THR A 81 -19.71 -9.07 3.93
N PHE A 82 -20.95 -9.14 3.44
CA PHE A 82 -21.43 -8.22 2.40
C PHE A 82 -21.45 -6.75 2.87
N PHE A 83 -21.88 -6.50 4.11
CA PHE A 83 -21.84 -5.17 4.72
C PHE A 83 -20.41 -4.62 4.79
N PHE A 84 -19.44 -5.39 5.28
CA PHE A 84 -18.04 -4.92 5.37
C PHE A 84 -17.36 -4.75 4.01
N LYS A 85 -17.72 -5.55 3.00
CA LYS A 85 -17.30 -5.30 1.61
C LYS A 85 -17.81 -3.97 1.07
N LYS A 86 -19.06 -3.61 1.36
CA LYS A 86 -19.58 -2.27 1.02
C LYS A 86 -18.86 -1.19 1.80
N LEU A 87 -18.61 -1.43 3.08
CA LEU A 87 -17.97 -0.46 3.96
C LEU A 87 -16.54 -0.15 3.50
N ILE A 88 -15.74 -1.15 3.13
CA ILE A 88 -14.37 -0.92 2.64
C ILE A 88 -14.33 -0.17 1.29
N THR A 89 -15.36 -0.35 0.46
CA THR A 89 -15.50 0.36 -0.82
C THR A 89 -15.97 1.81 -0.65
N LEU A 90 -16.91 2.07 0.26
CA LEU A 90 -17.60 3.37 0.33
C LEU A 90 -17.10 4.26 1.47
N ALA A 91 -16.46 3.72 2.50
CA ALA A 91 -15.97 4.53 3.59
C ALA A 91 -14.81 5.43 3.13
N GLU A 92 -14.81 6.66 3.64
CA GLU A 92 -13.74 7.64 3.40
C GLU A 92 -12.77 7.73 4.57
N ARG A 93 -13.23 7.37 5.79
CA ARG A 93 -12.47 7.53 7.03
C ARG A 93 -11.49 6.35 7.24
N PRO A 94 -10.18 6.60 7.41
CA PRO A 94 -9.18 5.55 7.60
C PRO A 94 -9.50 4.58 8.74
N GLU A 95 -10.07 5.08 9.85
CA GLU A 95 -10.39 4.26 11.01
C GLU A 95 -11.48 3.23 10.71
N ILE A 96 -12.42 3.58 9.82
CA ILE A 96 -13.52 2.71 9.39
C ILE A 96 -13.02 1.69 8.38
N LEU A 97 -12.18 2.13 7.45
CA LEU A 97 -11.47 1.24 6.53
C LEU A 97 -10.65 0.19 7.31
N GLY A 98 -9.97 0.61 8.40
CA GLY A 98 -9.25 -0.30 9.28
C GLY A 98 -10.14 -1.31 10.01
N VAL A 99 -11.35 -0.93 10.43
CA VAL A 99 -12.32 -1.88 11.02
C VAL A 99 -12.80 -2.89 9.98
N ALA A 100 -13.14 -2.42 8.77
CA ALA A 100 -13.55 -3.30 7.67
C ALA A 100 -12.43 -4.27 7.27
N ALA A 101 -11.20 -3.77 7.15
CA ALA A 101 -10.04 -4.59 6.83
C ALA A 101 -9.82 -5.68 7.88
N ARG A 102 -9.89 -5.35 9.18
CA ARG A 102 -9.73 -6.33 10.26
C ARG A 102 -10.77 -7.44 10.20
N TYR A 103 -12.03 -7.11 9.93
CA TYR A 103 -13.08 -8.12 9.79
C TYR A 103 -12.83 -9.02 8.58
N LEU A 104 -12.61 -8.42 7.40
CA LEU A 104 -12.45 -9.14 6.14
C LEU A 104 -11.17 -9.97 6.07
N SER A 105 -10.13 -9.61 6.82
CA SER A 105 -8.90 -10.41 6.94
C SER A 105 -9.14 -11.79 7.59
N GLY A 106 -10.25 -11.96 8.32
CA GLY A 106 -10.64 -13.25 8.90
C GLY A 106 -11.58 -14.07 8.02
N GLU A 107 -11.95 -13.58 6.84
CA GLU A 107 -12.84 -14.28 5.91
C GLU A 107 -12.04 -15.15 4.93
N PRO A 108 -12.65 -16.22 4.36
CA PRO A 108 -11.97 -17.04 3.35
C PRO A 108 -11.53 -16.23 2.12
N ALA A 109 -10.36 -16.58 1.59
CA ALA A 109 -9.73 -15.95 0.43
C ALA A 109 -10.70 -15.72 -0.73
N GLU A 110 -11.42 -16.79 -1.10
CA GLU A 110 -12.33 -16.86 -2.24
C GLU A 110 -13.54 -15.94 -2.05
N THR A 111 -13.89 -15.66 -0.79
CA THR A 111 -14.99 -14.77 -0.47
C THR A 111 -14.59 -13.32 -0.75
N VAL A 112 -13.36 -12.92 -0.44
CA VAL A 112 -12.97 -11.49 -0.49
C VAL A 112 -12.18 -11.11 -1.75
N TYR A 113 -11.44 -12.05 -2.34
CA TYR A 113 -10.46 -11.78 -3.40
C TYR A 113 -11.05 -11.03 -4.60
N SER A 114 -12.11 -11.55 -5.22
CA SER A 114 -12.67 -10.95 -6.44
C SER A 114 -13.13 -9.49 -6.27
N HIS A 115 -13.70 -9.17 -5.10
CA HIS A 115 -14.15 -7.81 -4.79
C HIS A 115 -12.97 -6.86 -4.52
N LEU A 116 -11.97 -7.34 -3.79
CA LEU A 116 -10.86 -6.51 -3.31
C LEU A 116 -9.74 -6.35 -4.34
N SER A 117 -9.50 -7.35 -5.18
CA SER A 117 -8.58 -7.28 -6.32
C SER A 117 -8.99 -6.11 -7.23
N ALA A 118 -10.26 -6.01 -7.62
CA ALA A 118 -10.75 -4.90 -8.44
C ALA A 118 -10.48 -3.51 -7.83
N LEU A 119 -10.61 -3.37 -6.50
CA LEU A 119 -10.28 -2.13 -5.80
C LEU A 119 -8.78 -1.83 -5.83
N LEU A 120 -7.91 -2.83 -5.69
CA LEU A 120 -6.47 -2.64 -5.71
C LEU A 120 -5.98 -2.01 -7.03
N HIS A 121 -6.63 -2.31 -8.15
CA HIS A 121 -6.25 -1.75 -9.46
C HIS A 121 -6.90 -0.40 -9.78
N GLY A 122 -8.15 -0.17 -9.36
CA GLY A 122 -8.91 1.04 -9.75
C GLY A 122 -8.90 2.18 -8.73
N GLU A 123 -8.39 1.95 -7.52
CA GLU A 123 -8.48 2.92 -6.42
C GLU A 123 -7.28 3.88 -6.38
N THR A 124 -7.55 5.14 -6.00
CA THR A 124 -6.55 6.19 -5.82
C THR A 124 -6.44 6.65 -4.37
N GLN A 125 -7.47 6.42 -3.54
CA GLN A 125 -7.44 6.76 -2.12
C GLN A 125 -6.48 5.83 -1.36
N GLU A 126 -5.34 6.39 -0.93
CA GLU A 126 -4.28 5.64 -0.25
C GLU A 126 -4.78 4.87 0.98
N ALA A 127 -5.61 5.50 1.83
CA ALA A 127 -6.15 4.83 3.02
C ALA A 127 -6.95 3.57 2.68
N ARG A 128 -7.67 3.57 1.56
CA ARG A 128 -8.42 2.40 1.08
C ARG A 128 -7.49 1.36 0.49
N LEU A 129 -6.48 1.76 -0.29
CA LEU A 129 -5.45 0.86 -0.81
C LEU A 129 -4.71 0.13 0.31
N ARG A 130 -4.34 0.83 1.40
CA ARG A 130 -3.73 0.19 2.59
C ARG A 130 -4.66 -0.82 3.26
N ALA A 131 -5.94 -0.48 3.41
CA ALA A 131 -6.94 -1.39 3.96
C ALA A 131 -7.15 -2.63 3.09
N VAL A 132 -7.26 -2.46 1.77
CA VAL A 132 -7.37 -3.54 0.78
C VAL A 132 -6.12 -4.43 0.80
N ALA A 133 -4.93 -3.82 0.77
CA ALA A 133 -3.67 -4.56 0.83
C ALA A 133 -3.54 -5.38 2.11
N THR A 134 -3.99 -4.86 3.25
CA THR A 134 -4.01 -5.59 4.53
C THR A 134 -4.86 -6.85 4.45
N VAL A 135 -6.06 -6.75 3.84
CA VAL A 135 -6.93 -7.93 3.68
C VAL A 135 -6.34 -8.92 2.69
N LEU A 136 -5.85 -8.45 1.53
CA LEU A 136 -5.31 -9.33 0.50
C LEU A 136 -4.03 -10.04 0.96
N ALA A 137 -3.15 -9.36 1.70
CA ALA A 137 -1.94 -9.94 2.27
C ALA A 137 -2.21 -11.06 3.28
N SER A 138 -3.34 -11.00 4.00
CA SER A 138 -3.68 -11.97 5.05
C SER A 138 -4.58 -13.07 4.53
N ALA A 139 -5.70 -12.72 3.90
CA ALA A 139 -6.74 -13.65 3.52
C ALA A 139 -6.50 -14.30 2.15
N ALA A 140 -5.84 -13.61 1.21
CA ALA A 140 -5.83 -14.01 -0.19
C ALA A 140 -4.44 -14.19 -0.81
N ALA A 141 -3.37 -14.20 -0.01
CA ALA A 141 -1.99 -14.26 -0.50
C ALA A 141 -1.73 -15.37 -1.55
N PRO A 142 -2.26 -16.61 -1.42
CA PRO A 142 -2.05 -17.66 -2.42
C PRO A 142 -2.74 -17.42 -3.76
N LEU A 143 -3.72 -16.51 -3.82
CA LEU A 143 -4.49 -16.18 -5.02
C LEU A 143 -3.92 -14.96 -5.77
N LEU A 144 -2.98 -14.23 -5.16
CA LEU A 144 -2.44 -13.00 -5.74
C LEU A 144 -1.50 -13.32 -6.91
N THR A 145 -1.74 -12.66 -8.04
CA THR A 145 -0.78 -12.58 -9.16
C THR A 145 0.46 -11.78 -8.76
N SER A 146 1.58 -11.90 -9.49
CA SER A 146 2.79 -11.12 -9.22
C SER A 146 2.53 -9.60 -9.17
N GLU A 147 1.66 -9.10 -10.06
CA GLU A 147 1.25 -7.68 -10.07
C GLU A 147 0.56 -7.29 -8.77
N GLU A 148 -0.42 -8.08 -8.35
CA GLU A 148 -1.15 -7.85 -7.11
C GLU A 148 -0.24 -7.97 -5.88
N GLN A 149 0.70 -8.92 -5.88
CA GLN A 149 1.66 -9.07 -4.79
C GLN A 149 2.53 -7.82 -4.63
N VAL A 150 3.05 -7.27 -5.74
CA VAL A 150 3.83 -6.02 -5.71
C VAL A 150 2.97 -4.86 -5.20
N ARG A 151 1.74 -4.70 -5.71
CA ARG A 151 0.83 -3.63 -5.26
C ARG A 151 0.44 -3.76 -3.80
N VAL A 152 0.16 -4.98 -3.33
CA VAL A 152 -0.06 -5.25 -1.91
C VAL A 152 1.19 -4.89 -1.11
N GLY A 153 2.37 -5.23 -1.62
CA GLY A 153 3.68 -4.84 -1.08
C GLY A 153 3.87 -3.33 -0.96
N LEU A 154 3.38 -2.54 -1.92
CA LEU A 154 3.45 -1.08 -1.86
C LEU A 154 2.66 -0.53 -0.67
N PHE A 155 1.46 -1.06 -0.38
CA PHE A 155 0.52 -0.45 0.56
C PHE A 155 0.41 -1.12 1.92
N ARG A 156 0.96 -2.32 2.11
CA ARG A 156 1.02 -2.97 3.43
C ARG A 156 1.89 -2.15 4.40
N GLU A 157 1.46 -2.05 5.65
CA GLU A 157 2.25 -1.39 6.71
C GLU A 157 3.28 -2.33 7.33
N GLU A 158 2.98 -3.63 7.39
CA GLU A 158 3.83 -4.62 8.06
C GLU A 158 4.33 -5.69 7.09
N GLY A 159 5.63 -5.99 7.17
CA GLY A 159 6.35 -7.06 6.49
C GLY A 159 6.85 -6.70 5.08
N ALA A 160 7.76 -7.52 4.57
CA ALA A 160 8.53 -7.20 3.37
C ALA A 160 7.66 -7.25 2.09
N PRO A 161 7.83 -6.30 1.15
CA PRO A 161 7.26 -6.43 -0.19
C PRO A 161 7.90 -7.62 -0.92
N PRO A 162 7.28 -8.12 -2.00
CA PRO A 162 7.91 -9.14 -2.83
C PRO A 162 9.29 -8.67 -3.34
N PRO A 163 10.29 -9.56 -3.37
CA PRO A 163 11.60 -9.22 -3.88
C PRO A 163 11.52 -8.79 -5.35
N CYS A 164 12.39 -7.87 -5.76
CA CYS A 164 12.59 -7.49 -7.14
C CYS A 164 13.45 -8.56 -7.83
N ASP A 165 12.81 -9.66 -8.24
CA ASP A 165 13.42 -10.80 -8.92
C ASP A 165 12.72 -11.11 -10.25
N GLU A 166 13.14 -12.18 -10.93
CA GLU A 166 12.57 -12.56 -12.23
C GLU A 166 11.05 -12.75 -12.21
N ALA A 167 10.47 -13.16 -11.07
CA ALA A 167 9.04 -13.39 -10.92
C ALA A 167 8.23 -12.09 -10.78
N HIS A 168 8.85 -10.99 -10.35
CA HIS A 168 8.17 -9.74 -10.01
C HIS A 168 8.70 -8.51 -10.75
N ILE A 169 9.81 -8.63 -11.49
CA ILE A 169 10.50 -7.49 -12.11
C ILE A 169 9.57 -6.69 -13.04
N GLU A 170 8.78 -7.37 -13.86
CA GLU A 170 7.83 -6.71 -14.78
C GLU A 170 6.76 -5.91 -14.02
N SER A 171 6.30 -6.42 -12.87
CA SER A 171 5.35 -5.72 -12.01
C SER A 171 6.00 -4.52 -11.30
N TRP A 172 7.25 -4.63 -10.87
CA TRP A 172 8.01 -3.50 -10.32
C TRP A 172 8.27 -2.42 -11.37
N LEU A 173 8.64 -2.80 -12.59
CA LEU A 173 8.81 -1.87 -13.71
C LEU A 173 7.51 -1.11 -14.01
N ALA A 174 6.37 -1.80 -14.03
CA ALA A 174 5.07 -1.15 -14.23
C ALA A 174 4.76 -0.11 -13.14
N GLU A 175 5.05 -0.40 -11.87
CA GLU A 175 4.82 0.56 -10.77
C GLU A 175 5.82 1.71 -10.76
N LEU A 176 7.05 1.50 -11.23
CA LEU A 176 8.06 2.55 -11.42
C LEU A 176 7.67 3.57 -12.50
N GLU A 177 6.87 3.17 -13.49
CA GLU A 177 6.35 4.05 -14.54
C GLU A 177 4.97 4.65 -14.20
N GLY A 178 4.36 4.22 -13.10
CA GLY A 178 3.01 4.61 -12.68
C GLY A 178 2.97 5.77 -11.68
N GLU A 179 1.76 6.09 -11.22
CA GLU A 179 1.51 7.15 -10.22
C GLU A 179 2.17 6.90 -8.84
N ARG A 180 2.70 5.68 -8.63
CA ARG A 180 3.26 5.20 -7.37
C ARG A 180 4.77 5.06 -7.41
N ALA A 181 5.42 5.63 -8.43
CA ALA A 181 6.85 5.50 -8.69
C ALA A 181 7.71 5.81 -7.46
N ASP A 182 7.47 6.93 -6.77
CA ASP A 182 8.28 7.32 -5.60
C ASP A 182 8.22 6.30 -4.47
N ARG A 183 7.05 5.69 -4.26
CA ARG A 183 6.88 4.64 -3.24
C ARG A 183 7.55 3.34 -3.68
N ALA A 184 7.45 2.99 -4.96
CA ALA A 184 8.13 1.84 -5.51
C ALA A 184 9.65 1.98 -5.39
N ARG A 185 10.20 3.14 -5.77
CA ARG A 185 11.62 3.49 -5.61
C ARG A 185 12.07 3.31 -4.17
N ALA A 186 11.36 3.91 -3.20
CA ALA A 186 11.72 3.81 -1.79
C ALA A 186 11.75 2.35 -1.29
N LEU A 187 10.80 1.52 -1.71
CA LEU A 187 10.75 0.11 -1.33
C LEU A 187 11.84 -0.72 -2.02
N LEU A 188 12.17 -0.42 -3.28
CA LEU A 188 13.27 -1.05 -4.00
C LEU A 188 14.63 -0.70 -3.39
N GLU A 189 14.84 0.56 -2.99
CA GLU A 189 16.04 0.96 -2.24
C GLU A 189 16.16 0.21 -0.92
N ALA A 190 15.05 0.00 -0.21
CA ALA A 190 15.02 -0.76 1.04
C ALA A 190 15.32 -2.25 0.86
N GLN A 191 15.10 -2.81 -0.34
CA GLN A 191 15.51 -4.19 -0.68
C GLN A 191 17.02 -4.29 -0.95
N GLY A 192 17.69 -3.19 -1.27
CA GLY A 192 19.14 -3.10 -1.41
C GLY A 192 19.69 -3.71 -2.70
N GLU A 193 20.90 -4.28 -2.59
CA GLU A 193 21.71 -4.73 -3.73
C GLU A 193 20.99 -5.71 -4.68
N PRO A 194 20.23 -6.73 -4.22
CA PRO A 194 19.54 -7.63 -5.15
C PRO A 194 18.57 -6.91 -6.08
N ALA A 195 17.81 -5.94 -5.56
CA ALA A 195 16.88 -5.15 -6.35
C ALA A 195 17.61 -4.22 -7.32
N PHE A 196 18.73 -3.62 -6.87
CA PHE A 196 19.59 -2.81 -7.73
C PHE A 196 20.10 -3.62 -8.93
N LEU A 197 20.66 -4.82 -8.69
CA LEU A 197 21.19 -5.68 -9.75
C LEU A 197 20.09 -6.15 -10.72
N ALA A 198 18.90 -6.48 -10.20
CA ALA A 198 17.76 -6.85 -11.03
C ALA A 198 17.35 -5.71 -11.97
N LEU A 199 17.19 -4.49 -11.46
CA LEU A 199 16.84 -3.32 -12.27
C LEU A 199 17.97 -2.91 -13.23
N LYS A 200 19.22 -3.02 -12.80
CA LYS A 200 20.40 -2.80 -13.65
C LYS A 200 20.37 -3.71 -14.88
N SER A 201 19.99 -4.98 -14.72
CA SER A 201 19.87 -5.91 -15.85
C SER A 201 18.79 -5.49 -16.86
N ARG A 202 17.84 -4.65 -16.44
CA ARG A 202 16.72 -4.09 -17.22
C ARG A 202 16.90 -2.61 -17.53
N TRP A 203 18.13 -2.09 -17.46
CA TRP A 203 18.44 -0.67 -17.67
C TRP A 203 17.84 -0.07 -18.97
N ASN A 204 17.84 -0.85 -20.05
CA ASN A 204 17.32 -0.42 -21.36
C ASN A 204 15.78 -0.32 -21.41
N GLU A 205 15.08 -0.87 -20.44
CA GLU A 205 13.61 -0.86 -20.34
C GLU A 205 13.09 0.28 -19.46
N LEU A 206 13.96 0.87 -18.62
CA LEU A 206 13.62 1.99 -17.74
C LEU A 206 13.41 3.29 -18.52
N SER A 207 12.45 4.12 -18.09
CA SER A 207 12.35 5.51 -18.53
C SER A 207 13.57 6.33 -18.10
N GLU A 208 13.78 7.49 -18.73
CA GLU A 208 14.89 8.38 -18.38
C GLU A 208 14.87 8.81 -16.91
N GLU A 209 13.69 9.07 -16.35
CA GLU A 209 13.58 9.43 -14.93
C GLU A 209 14.05 8.30 -14.02
N ASN A 210 13.65 7.05 -14.32
CA ASN A 210 14.07 5.88 -13.56
C ASN A 210 15.56 5.54 -13.77
N ARG A 211 16.11 5.81 -14.96
CA ARG A 211 17.55 5.73 -15.23
C ARG A 211 18.34 6.74 -14.40
N GLU A 212 17.87 7.98 -14.30
CA GLU A 212 18.51 8.99 -13.47
C GLU A 212 18.46 8.62 -11.98
N TRP A 213 17.31 8.12 -11.52
CA TRP A 213 17.14 7.64 -10.15
C TRP A 213 18.10 6.49 -9.82
N ILE A 214 18.16 5.44 -10.66
CA ILE A 214 19.01 4.28 -10.39
C ILE A 214 20.51 4.63 -10.47
N LEU A 215 20.93 5.61 -11.30
CA LEU A 215 22.31 6.12 -11.27
C LEU A 215 22.64 6.75 -9.90
N ARG A 216 21.75 7.61 -9.38
CA ARG A 216 21.96 8.27 -8.08
C ARG A 216 21.93 7.27 -6.93
N TRP A 217 20.96 6.35 -6.93
CA TRP A 217 20.88 5.28 -5.94
C TRP A 217 22.13 4.40 -5.98
N GLY A 218 22.49 3.92 -7.18
CA GLY A 218 23.65 3.07 -7.40
C GLY A 218 24.96 3.75 -6.98
N ALA A 219 25.19 5.00 -7.36
CA ALA A 219 26.43 5.69 -7.02
C ALA A 219 26.61 5.86 -5.50
N ARG A 220 25.50 6.08 -4.78
CA ARG A 220 25.49 6.22 -3.32
C ARG A 220 25.61 4.88 -2.58
N ALA A 221 24.92 3.84 -3.03
CA ALA A 221 24.75 2.59 -2.28
C ALA A 221 25.54 1.39 -2.86
N HIS A 222 25.77 1.38 -4.17
CA HIS A 222 26.37 0.28 -4.94
C HIS A 222 27.43 0.80 -5.95
N PRO A 223 28.46 1.53 -5.48
CA PRO A 223 29.35 2.29 -6.36
C PRO A 223 30.13 1.42 -7.35
N VAL A 224 30.50 0.19 -6.97
CA VAL A 224 31.20 -0.76 -7.85
C VAL A 224 30.30 -1.22 -8.99
N ASP A 225 29.07 -1.61 -8.67
CA ASP A 225 28.09 -2.09 -9.64
C ASP A 225 27.49 -0.97 -10.50
N THR A 226 27.82 0.30 -10.22
CA THR A 226 27.31 1.45 -10.98
C THR A 226 28.29 1.94 -12.06
N VAL A 227 29.52 1.43 -12.07
CA VAL A 227 30.59 1.90 -12.98
C VAL A 227 30.22 1.75 -14.46
N ASP A 228 29.63 0.62 -14.86
CA ASP A 228 29.22 0.36 -16.23
C ASP A 228 28.02 1.24 -16.65
N LEU A 229 27.02 1.40 -15.78
CA LEU A 229 25.89 2.30 -16.03
C LEU A 229 26.34 3.76 -16.21
N LEU A 230 27.26 4.25 -15.37
CA LEU A 230 27.82 5.60 -15.53
C LEU A 230 28.67 5.73 -16.79
N THR A 231 29.43 4.68 -17.14
CA THR A 231 30.21 4.67 -18.38
C THR A 231 29.30 4.78 -19.60
N GLU A 232 28.17 4.06 -19.59
CA GLU A 232 27.17 4.13 -20.65
C GLU A 232 26.49 5.51 -20.67
N ALA A 233 26.06 6.01 -19.51
CA ALA A 233 25.38 7.30 -19.37
C ALA A 233 26.25 8.47 -19.84
N LEU A 234 27.54 8.49 -19.51
CA LEU A 234 28.48 9.52 -19.99
C LEU A 234 28.76 9.44 -21.49
N ARG A 235 28.36 8.34 -22.16
CA ARG A 235 28.51 8.13 -23.60
C ARG A 235 27.19 8.29 -24.37
N SER A 236 26.06 8.43 -23.70
CA SER A 236 24.73 8.38 -24.34
C SER A 236 24.45 9.54 -25.29
N GLY A 237 25.23 10.62 -25.22
CA GLY A 237 25.01 11.85 -25.99
C GLY A 237 23.80 12.67 -25.54
N ASP A 238 23.01 12.16 -24.59
CA ASP A 238 21.90 12.89 -23.94
C ASP A 238 22.46 13.80 -22.84
N PRO A 239 22.35 15.13 -22.98
CA PRO A 239 22.92 16.05 -22.01
C PRO A 239 22.40 15.88 -20.59
N ARG A 240 21.11 15.54 -20.44
CA ARG A 240 20.50 15.37 -19.12
C ARG A 240 21.09 14.15 -18.41
N ARG A 241 21.24 13.05 -19.15
CA ARG A 241 21.85 11.81 -18.64
C ARG A 241 23.34 11.98 -18.35
N VAL A 242 24.08 12.68 -19.22
CA VAL A 242 25.50 12.99 -19.01
C VAL A 242 25.69 13.84 -17.75
N CYS A 243 24.91 14.91 -17.58
CA CYS A 243 24.97 15.76 -16.39
C CYS A 243 24.66 14.95 -15.12
N THR A 244 23.60 14.13 -15.14
CA THR A 244 23.26 13.27 -13.98
C THR A 244 24.39 12.30 -13.65
N ALA A 245 25.02 11.69 -14.66
CA ALA A 245 26.14 10.79 -14.45
C ALA A 245 27.36 11.52 -13.85
N LEU A 246 27.66 12.74 -14.31
CA LEU A 246 28.73 13.58 -13.76
C LEU A 246 28.48 13.94 -12.29
N GLU A 247 27.24 14.27 -11.92
CA GLU A 247 26.83 14.52 -10.52
C GLU A 247 27.03 13.27 -9.62
N CYS A 248 26.95 12.08 -10.20
CA CYS A 248 27.11 10.82 -9.47
C CYS A 248 28.58 10.42 -9.28
N VAL A 249 29.51 10.85 -10.13
CA VAL A 249 30.93 10.43 -10.06
C VAL A 249 31.56 10.68 -8.68
N PRO A 250 31.41 11.86 -8.04
CA PRO A 250 32.02 12.11 -6.73
C PRO A 250 31.55 11.14 -5.64
N GLN A 251 30.32 10.62 -5.76
CA GLN A 251 29.72 9.71 -4.79
C GLN A 251 30.33 8.30 -4.83
N LEU A 252 31.05 7.96 -5.90
CA LEU A 252 31.73 6.66 -6.06
C LEU A 252 32.98 6.51 -5.17
N GLY A 253 33.43 7.57 -4.51
CA GLY A 253 34.67 7.58 -3.74
C GLY A 253 35.87 7.18 -4.63
N PRO A 254 36.70 6.19 -4.22
CA PRO A 254 37.88 5.79 -4.99
C PRO A 254 37.59 5.34 -6.43
N ALA A 255 36.41 4.75 -6.69
CA ALA A 255 36.04 4.31 -8.05
C ALA A 255 35.78 5.50 -9.00
N GLY A 256 35.55 6.71 -8.48
CA GLY A 256 35.41 7.92 -9.29
C GLY A 256 36.65 8.23 -10.14
N ALA A 257 37.84 7.81 -9.68
CA ALA A 257 39.10 8.00 -10.42
C ALA A 257 39.10 7.31 -11.80
N LEU A 258 38.28 6.26 -11.99
CA LEU A 258 38.13 5.58 -13.27
C LEU A 258 37.56 6.50 -14.36
N PHE A 259 36.83 7.54 -13.97
CA PHE A 259 36.16 8.47 -14.89
C PHE A 259 37.00 9.70 -15.24
N ALA A 260 38.18 9.89 -14.63
CA ALA A 260 39.01 11.08 -14.86
C ALA A 260 39.32 11.35 -16.36
N PRO A 261 39.64 10.34 -17.20
CA PRO A 261 39.84 10.57 -18.63
C PRO A 261 38.57 11.04 -19.36
N MET A 262 37.40 10.55 -18.96
CA MET A 262 36.13 10.93 -19.58
C MET A 262 35.73 12.35 -19.16
N ILE A 263 35.86 12.69 -17.88
CA ILE A 263 35.58 14.02 -17.34
C ILE A 263 36.48 15.07 -17.99
N SER A 264 37.78 14.77 -18.17
CA SER A 264 38.70 15.69 -18.84
C SER A 264 38.26 16.01 -20.26
N ARG A 265 37.67 15.07 -21.00
CA ARG A 265 37.12 15.32 -22.35
C ARG A 265 35.82 16.13 -22.29
N LEU A 266 34.96 15.86 -21.31
CA LEU A 266 33.67 16.54 -21.16
C LEU A 266 33.80 18.00 -20.71
N ARG A 267 34.94 18.40 -20.11
CA ARG A 267 35.28 19.82 -19.86
C ARG A 267 35.39 20.67 -21.13
N GLU A 268 35.67 20.04 -22.27
CA GLU A 268 35.76 20.69 -23.58
C GLU A 268 34.46 20.54 -24.39
N HIS A 269 33.39 20.01 -23.79
CA HIS A 269 32.13 19.77 -24.49
C HIS A 269 31.50 21.07 -25.03
N PRO A 270 30.87 21.08 -26.22
CA PRO A 270 30.25 22.28 -26.78
C PRO A 270 29.14 22.84 -25.88
N GLU A 271 28.40 21.98 -25.21
CA GLU A 271 27.32 22.36 -24.31
C GLU A 271 27.83 22.80 -22.93
N GLU A 272 27.40 23.97 -22.50
CA GLU A 272 27.84 24.61 -21.25
C GLU A 272 27.44 23.82 -19.99
N SER A 273 26.23 23.25 -19.97
CA SER A 273 25.71 22.44 -18.85
C SER A 273 26.66 21.28 -18.51
N ILE A 274 27.10 20.53 -19.53
CA ILE A 274 28.02 19.42 -19.41
C ILE A 274 29.41 19.89 -18.97
N ARG A 275 29.92 21.01 -19.51
CA ARG A 275 31.22 21.56 -19.06
C ARG A 275 31.20 21.91 -17.57
N VAL A 276 30.15 22.58 -17.11
CA VAL A 276 29.99 22.99 -15.71
C VAL A 276 29.86 21.75 -14.81
N ALA A 277 29.07 20.75 -15.20
CA ALA A 277 28.94 19.50 -14.47
C ALA A 277 30.27 18.73 -14.41
N ALA A 278 31.04 18.70 -15.50
CA ALA A 278 32.34 18.03 -15.56
C ALA A 278 33.38 18.72 -14.68
N GLU A 279 33.36 20.05 -14.61
CA GLU A 279 34.23 20.82 -13.72
C GLU A 279 33.97 20.48 -12.25
N ARG A 280 32.69 20.47 -11.85
CA ARG A 280 32.26 20.08 -10.49
C ARG A 280 32.64 18.64 -10.14
N ALA A 281 32.40 17.72 -11.07
CA ALA A 281 32.76 16.32 -10.88
C ALA A 281 34.27 16.13 -10.68
N ALA A 282 35.10 16.95 -11.34
CA ALA A 282 36.56 16.88 -11.21
C ALA A 282 37.10 17.50 -9.90
N THR A 283 36.42 18.51 -9.35
CA THR A 283 36.78 19.10 -8.05
C THR A 283 36.27 18.28 -6.87
N GLY A 284 35.36 17.33 -7.11
CA GLY A 284 34.68 16.56 -6.06
C GLY A 284 33.59 17.36 -5.36
N GLU A 285 33.18 18.50 -5.93
CA GLU A 285 32.06 19.31 -5.45
C GLU A 285 30.75 18.76 -6.03
N GLY A 286 30.21 17.73 -5.40
CA GLY A 286 28.94 17.07 -5.76
C GLY A 286 27.96 17.02 -4.60
#